data_AF-A0A2H1VYP6-F1
#
_entry.id   AF-A0A2H1VYP6-F1
#
_cell.length_a   1.000
_cell.length_b   1.000
_cell.length_c   1.000
_cell.angle_alpha   90.00
_cell.angle_beta   90.00
_cell.angle_gamma   90.00
#
_symmetry.space_group_name_H-M   'P 1'
#
loop_
_entity.id
_entity.type
_entity.pdbx_description
1 polymer ?
#
loop_
_entity_poly.entity_id
_entity_poly.type
_entity_poly.pdbx_seq_one_letter_code
_entity_poly.pdbx_strand_id
1 'polypeptide(L)' 'MLISLLCAGVVVALLVLYFRQFYSFHKDGIKYRTPVPLLGNVASVMFRREHYVHNLQNYYNSFPEER' A
#
# COMPACT_ATOMS: atom_id res chain seq x y z
N MET A 1 -16.96 -13.61 24.82
CA MET A 1 -17.07 -12.14 24.91
C MET A 1 -15.73 -11.50 25.30
N LEU A 2 -15.17 -11.80 26.47
CA LEU A 2 -13.92 -11.17 26.94
C LEU A 2 -12.67 -11.55 26.10
N ILE A 3 -12.52 -12.84 25.78
CA ILE A 3 -11.46 -13.32 24.87
C ILE A 3 -11.61 -12.73 23.47
N SER A 4 -12.85 -12.63 22.98
CA SER A 4 -13.18 -12.06 21.67
C SER A 4 -12.74 -10.58 21.57
N LEU A 5 -13.00 -9.80 22.62
CA LEU A 5 -12.57 -8.40 22.72
C LEU A 5 -11.06 -8.26 22.81
N LEU A 6 -10.40 -9.14 23.56
CA LEU A 6 -8.93 -9.15 23.67
C LEU A 6 -8.28 -9.46 22.32
N CYS A 7 -8.76 -10.49 21.61
CA CYS A 7 -8.29 -10.81 20.27
C CYS A 7 -8.51 -9.65 19.28
N ALA A 8 -9.67 -9.00 19.33
CA ALA A 8 -9.94 -7.83 18.50
C ALA A 8 -8.96 -6.68 18.78
N GLY A 9 -8.65 -6.42 20.05
CA GLY A 9 -7.65 -5.41 20.44
C GLY A 9 -6.26 -5.72 19.87
N VAL A 10 -5.83 -6.99 19.93
CA VAL A 10 -4.55 -7.43 19.35
C VAL A 10 -4.52 -7.22 17.84
N VAL A 11 -5.58 -7.60 17.12
CA VAL A 11 -5.66 -7.41 15.66
C VAL A 11 -5.60 -5.93 15.30
N VAL A 12 -6.31 -5.07 16.02
CA VAL A 12 -6.27 -3.61 15.80
C VAL A 12 -4.86 -3.07 16.04
N ALA A 13 -4.19 -3.48 17.13
CA ALA A 13 -2.82 -3.06 17.41
C ALA A 13 -1.85 -3.48 16.29
N LEU A 14 -1.97 -4.72 15.81
CA LEU A 14 -1.16 -5.22 14.69
C LEU A 14 -1.41 -4.43 13.41
N LEU A 15 -2.67 -4.11 13.09
CA LEU A 15 -3.02 -3.30 11.92
C LEU A 15 -2.42 -1.88 12.03
N VAL A 16 -2.52 -1.24 13.19
CA VAL A 16 -1.95 0.09 13.42
C VAL A 16 -0.43 0.07 13.22
N LEU A 17 0.26 -0.92 13.79
CA LEU A 17 1.71 -1.07 13.62
C LEU A 17 2.09 -1.34 12.15
N TYR A 18 1.33 -2.19 11.47
CA TYR A 18 1.52 -2.48 10.06
C TYR A 18 1.39 -1.23 9.19
N PHE A 19 0.30 -0.46 9.33
CA PHE A 19 0.11 0.77 8.56
C PHE A 19 1.19 1.82 8.89
N ARG A 20 1.61 1.92 10.16
CA ARG A 20 2.66 2.86 10.56
C ARG A 20 4.00 2.54 9.90
N GLN A 21 4.35 1.26 9.80
CA GLN A 21 5.56 0.81 9.12
C GLN A 21 5.44 0.97 7.59
N PHE A 22 4.30 0.56 7.03
CA PHE A 22 4.06 0.58 5.58
C PHE A 22 4.14 1.98 4.97
N TYR A 23 3.66 3.01 5.69
CA TYR A 23 3.72 4.40 5.24
C TYR A 23 4.96 5.17 5.72
N SER A 24 5.95 4.50 6.32
CA SER A 24 7.17 5.13 6.82
C SER A 24 8.12 5.61 5.71
N PHE A 25 7.94 5.15 4.47
CA PHE A 25 8.80 5.49 3.33
C PHE A 25 8.76 6.97 2.90
N HIS A 26 7.84 7.78 3.42
CA HIS A 26 7.81 9.22 3.18
C HIS A 26 9.08 9.95 3.68
N LYS A 27 9.89 9.31 4.52
CA LYS A 27 11.04 9.93 5.19
C LYS A 27 12.27 10.09 4.30
N ASP A 28 12.37 9.32 3.22
CA ASP A 28 13.62 9.23 2.44
C ASP A 28 13.68 10.21 1.26
N GLY A 29 12.65 11.06 1.09
CA GLY A 29 12.58 12.06 0.01
C GLY A 29 12.42 11.49 -1.40
N ILE A 30 12.41 10.16 -1.53
CA ILE A 30 12.19 9.43 -2.79
C ILE A 30 10.74 9.62 -3.21
N LYS A 31 10.50 10.02 -4.46
CA LYS A 31 9.13 10.08 -4.99
C LYS A 31 8.61 8.65 -5.20
N TYR A 32 7.43 8.36 -4.65
CA TYR A 32 6.76 7.10 -4.87
C TYR A 32 5.25 7.29 -4.92
N ARG A 33 4.55 6.37 -5.59
CA ARG A 33 3.08 6.34 -5.60
C ARG A 33 2.62 5.61 -4.35
N THR A 34 1.71 6.20 -3.58
CA THR A 34 1.19 5.61 -2.33
C THR A 34 0.54 4.25 -2.62
N PRO A 35 1.14 3.14 -2.16
CA PRO A 35 0.60 1.83 -2.45
C PRO A 35 -0.65 1.55 -1.62
N VAL A 36 -1.56 0.75 -2.18
CA VAL A 36 -2.69 0.23 -1.42
C VAL A 36 -2.17 -0.84 -0.46
N PRO A 37 -2.49 -0.78 0.84
CA PRO A 37 -2.08 -1.80 1.79
C PRO A 37 -2.51 -3.21 1.33
N LEU A 38 -1.64 -4.20 1.54
CA LEU A 38 -1.76 -5.58 1.05
C LEU A 38 -1.69 -5.79 -0.48
N LEU A 39 -2.19 -4.85 -1.28
CA LEU A 39 -2.30 -5.01 -2.74
C LEU A 39 -1.21 -4.25 -3.53
N GLY A 40 -0.51 -3.31 -2.91
CA GLY A 40 0.48 -2.48 -3.56
C GLY A 40 -0.11 -1.54 -4.61
N ASN A 41 0.70 -1.20 -5.61
CA ASN A 41 0.30 -0.34 -6.73
C ASN A 41 -0.49 -1.07 -7.83
N VAL A 42 -0.62 -2.39 -7.73
CA VAL A 42 -1.33 -3.23 -8.70
C VAL A 42 -2.79 -3.49 -8.31
N ALA A 43 -3.33 -2.75 -7.34
CA ALA A 43 -4.72 -2.90 -6.90
C ALA A 43 -5.72 -2.74 -8.06
N SER A 44 -5.50 -1.81 -8.99
CA SER A 44 -6.35 -1.64 -10.18
C SER A 44 -6.36 -2.89 -11.06
N VAL A 45 -5.22 -3.57 -11.20
CA VAL A 45 -5.09 -4.82 -11.95
C VAL A 45 -5.84 -5.96 -11.25
N MET A 46 -5.69 -6.08 -9.93
CA MET A 46 -6.39 -7.09 -9.12
C MET A 46 -7.92 -6.95 -9.21
N PHE A 47 -8.42 -5.71 -9.18
CA PHE A 47 -9.84 -5.41 -9.36
C PHE A 47 -10.27 -5.32 -10.83
N ARG A 48 -9.42 -5.73 -11.79
CA ARG A 48 -9.67 -5.71 -13.24
C ARG A 48 -10.12 -4.35 -13.79
N ARG A 49 -9.73 -3.26 -13.12
CA ARG A 49 -9.98 -1.88 -13.54
C ARG A 49 -8.99 -1.41 -14.61
N GLU A 50 -7.82 -2.05 -14.68
CA GLU A 50 -6.73 -1.68 -15.58
C GLU A 50 -5.96 -2.93 -16.01
N HIS A 51 -5.43 -2.93 -17.24
CA HIS A 51 -4.55 -4.00 -17.70
C HIS A 51 -3.16 -3.86 -17.07
N TYR A 52 -2.51 -4.98 -16.73
CA TYR A 52 -1.20 -4.99 -16.07
C TYR A 52 -0.14 -4.16 -16.81
N VAL A 53 -0.06 -4.31 -18.13
CA VAL A 53 0.92 -3.57 -18.95
C VAL A 53 0.68 -2.05 -18.89
N HIS A 54 -0.59 -1.62 -18.87
CA HIS A 54 -0.92 -0.20 -18.80
C HIS A 54 -0.59 0.36 -17.41
N ASN A 55 -0.92 -0.39 -16.36
CA ASN A 55 -0.57 -0.04 -14.99
C ASN A 55 0.93 0.14 -14.81
N LEU A 56 1.72 -0.79 -15.36
CA LEU A 56 3.18 -0.73 -15.32
C LEU A 56 3.72 0.47 -16.09
N GLN A 57 3.22 0.72 -17.30
CA GLN A 57 3.64 1.87 -18.11
C GLN A 57 3.31 3.20 -17.40
N ASN A 58 2.11 3.32 -16.83
CA ASN A 58 1.70 4.47 -16.04
C ASN A 58 2.62 4.65 -14.81
N TYR A 59 2.98 3.56 -14.14
CA TYR A 59 3.90 3.59 -13.00
C TYR A 59 5.28 4.12 -13.40
N TYR A 60 5.88 3.59 -14.47
CA TYR A 60 7.16 4.07 -15.00
C TYR A 60 7.13 5.54 -15.39
N ASN A 61 6.00 6.03 -15.92
CA ASN A 61 5.83 7.41 -16.35
C ASN A 61 5.47 8.38 -15.20
N SER A 62 5.30 7.90 -13.96
CA SER A 62 4.87 8.75 -12.83
C SER A 62 5.91 9.80 -12.41
N PHE A 63 7.19 9.53 -12.68
CA PHE A 63 8.33 10.35 -12.25
C PHE A 63 9.30 10.58 -13.42
N PRO A 64 8.88 11.33 -14.45
CA PRO A 64 9.68 11.48 -15.67
C PRO A 64 11.00 12.24 -15.45
N GLU A 65 11.10 13.08 -14.41
CA GLU A 65 12.32 13.83 -14.08
C GLU A 65 13.38 13.01 -13.32
N GLU A 66 13.06 11.78 -12.91
CA GLU A 66 13.99 10.89 -12.19
C GLU A 66 14.61 9.81 -13.09
N ARG A 67 14.46 9.95 -14.41
CA ARG A 67 15.00 9.04 -15.43
C ARG A 67 16.39 9.41 -15.90
#